data_AF-A0A8B7XYU0-F1
#
_entry.id   AF-A0A8B7XYU0-F1
#
_cell.length_a   1.000
_cell.length_b   1.000
_cell.length_c   1.000
_cell.angle_alpha   90.00
_cell.angle_beta   90.00
_cell.angle_gamma   90.00
#
_symmetry.space_group_name_H-M   'P 1'
#
loop_
_entity.id
_entity.type
_entity.pdbx_description
1 polymer ?
#
loop_
_entity_poly.entity_id
_entity_poly.type
_entity_poly.pdbx_seq_one_letter_code
_entity_poly.pdbx_strand_id
1 'polypeptide(L)'
;MWPAVEIDLTKSNSKDGLAPGRCLIEQRKGSMWTPTTEAGGKSNPYENSTMVVCNGYFLYDFIRSMLYDTRHNRAMVLHHLVCILFTSASLVSGLSGTEINFSLFLAELTNPMLQIRWLMRNAGITEGILYELNQVVFLVAFFIIRVGIGTYWIYHYLLHPVPHLFFKLGGILLYAVSIIFMGQIMIVAYNKLSPSGRKESSENLPALDKTKI
;
A
#
# COMPACT_ATOMS: atom_id res chain seq x y z
N MET A 1 5.03 1.78 45.01
CA MET A 1 3.73 2.47 45.12
C MET A 1 4.06 3.96 45.17
N TRP A 2 3.76 4.66 44.08
CA TRP A 2 4.38 5.94 43.69
C TRP A 2 3.76 7.14 44.43
N PRO A 3 4.54 8.03 45.10
CA PRO A 3 4.07 9.34 45.52
C PRO A 3 4.52 10.44 44.54
N ALA A 4 3.76 11.53 44.53
CA ALA A 4 4.02 12.74 43.75
C ALA A 4 5.37 13.40 44.15
N VAL A 5 6.09 13.90 43.15
CA VAL A 5 7.26 14.77 43.32
C VAL A 5 6.98 16.05 42.55
N GLU A 6 6.81 17.13 43.30
CA GLU A 6 6.78 18.51 42.83
C GLU A 6 8.21 19.04 42.86
N ILE A 7 8.71 19.58 41.74
CA ILE A 7 10.02 20.24 41.65
C ILE A 7 9.79 21.61 40.99
N ASP A 8 9.81 22.66 41.80
CA ASP A 8 9.96 24.05 41.39
C ASP A 8 11.44 24.35 41.17
N LEU A 9 11.80 24.78 39.95
CA LEU A 9 13.13 25.30 39.61
C LEU A 9 13.01 26.62 38.86
N THR A 10 12.44 27.62 39.51
CA THR A 10 12.75 29.02 39.20
C THR A 10 14.12 29.41 39.77
N LYS A 11 15.18 29.29 38.95
CA LYS A 11 16.31 30.24 38.80
C LYS A 11 17.53 29.57 38.12
N SER A 12 17.75 29.90 36.86
CA SER A 12 19.09 30.30 36.42
C SER A 12 18.95 31.56 35.57
N ASN A 13 19.72 32.58 35.94
CA ASN A 13 19.69 33.91 35.37
C ASN A 13 20.80 34.00 34.33
N SER A 14 20.50 34.73 33.26
CA SER A 14 21.44 35.53 32.47
C SER A 14 22.27 34.82 31.37
N LYS A 15 21.82 35.16 30.15
CA LYS A 15 22.60 35.69 29.01
C LYS A 15 23.13 34.69 27.96
N ASP A 16 22.71 35.04 26.74
CA ASP A 16 23.33 34.81 25.44
C ASP A 16 23.10 33.47 24.73
N GLY A 17 22.48 33.56 23.54
CA GLY A 17 22.68 32.60 22.45
C GLY A 17 21.42 31.95 21.88
N LEU A 18 20.87 32.56 20.82
CA LEU A 18 20.08 31.94 19.73
C LEU A 18 19.06 30.85 20.11
N ALA A 19 17.79 31.23 20.18
CA ALA A 19 16.66 30.29 20.26
C ALA A 19 16.57 29.39 19.00
N PRO A 20 16.59 28.04 19.13
CA PRO A 20 16.34 27.11 18.02
C PRO A 20 14.83 26.82 17.83
N GLY A 21 13.95 27.69 18.32
CA GLY A 21 12.50 27.46 18.34
C GLY A 21 11.70 28.12 17.21
N ARG A 22 12.30 29.03 16.43
CA ARG A 22 11.57 29.75 15.36
C ARG A 22 11.63 29.09 13.99
N CYS A 23 12.60 28.21 13.73
CA CYS A 23 12.75 27.58 12.42
C CYS A 23 11.61 26.59 12.09
N LEU A 24 11.05 25.92 13.09
CA LEU A 24 9.98 24.92 12.89
C LEU A 24 8.60 25.53 12.60
N ILE A 25 8.38 26.80 12.94
CA ILE A 25 7.07 27.46 12.78
C ILE A 25 6.97 28.20 11.44
N GLU A 26 8.10 28.63 10.87
CA GLU A 26 8.16 29.32 9.58
C GLU A 26 7.92 28.36 8.39
N GLN A 27 8.19 27.06 8.52
CA GLN A 27 7.84 26.06 7.50
C GLN A 27 6.33 25.81 7.38
N ARG A 28 5.52 26.33 8.31
CA ARG A 28 4.07 26.08 8.39
C ARG A 28 3.23 26.85 7.38
N LYS A 29 3.80 27.83 6.66
CA LYS A 29 3.04 28.73 5.76
C LYS A 29 3.63 28.76 4.36
N GLY A 30 3.45 27.69 3.58
CA GLY A 30 3.71 27.79 2.14
C GLY A 30 3.97 26.47 1.40
N SER A 31 4.17 25.34 2.07
CA SER A 31 4.37 24.08 1.37
C SER A 31 3.03 23.48 0.93
N MET A 32 2.88 23.22 -0.36
CA MET A 32 1.85 22.35 -0.92
C MET A 32 1.76 21.08 -0.06
N TRP A 33 0.56 20.75 0.44
CA TRP A 33 0.36 19.55 1.26
C TRP A 33 0.87 18.34 0.47
N THR A 34 1.95 17.73 0.96
CA THR A 34 2.40 16.44 0.46
C THR A 34 2.30 15.44 1.61
N PRO A 35 1.99 14.16 1.35
CA PRO A 35 2.00 13.14 2.41
C PRO A 35 3.36 13.02 3.15
N THR A 36 4.42 13.65 2.62
CA THR A 36 5.75 13.77 3.21
C THR A 36 5.96 14.97 4.14
N THR A 37 5.08 16.00 4.12
CA THR A 37 5.27 17.21 4.96
C THR A 37 5.03 16.97 6.46
N GLU A 38 4.26 15.94 6.83
CA GLU A 38 3.98 15.57 8.24
C GLU A 38 4.50 14.17 8.59
N ALA A 39 5.48 13.69 7.82
CA ALA A 39 6.04 12.36 7.96
C ALA A 39 6.61 12.10 9.37
N GLY A 40 6.18 11.02 10.03
CA GLY A 40 6.57 10.61 11.37
C GLY A 40 5.82 11.33 12.50
N GLY A 41 4.84 12.17 12.14
CA GLY A 41 4.04 12.97 13.07
C GLY A 41 2.99 12.17 13.84
N LYS A 42 2.29 12.88 14.73
CA LYS A 42 1.16 12.34 15.51
C LYS A 42 -0.04 12.13 14.60
N SER A 43 -0.65 10.95 14.67
CA SER A 43 -1.82 10.61 13.85
C SER A 43 -3.06 11.42 14.25
N ASN A 44 -3.78 11.92 13.25
CA ASN A 44 -5.06 12.60 13.40
C ASN A 44 -6.17 11.58 13.77
N PRO A 45 -7.17 11.94 14.61
CA PRO A 45 -8.37 11.12 14.81
C PRO A 45 -8.99 10.53 13.55
N TYR A 46 -9.09 11.29 12.46
CA TYR A 46 -9.65 10.80 11.19
C TYR A 46 -8.75 9.73 10.54
N GLU A 47 -7.43 9.93 10.58
CA GLU A 47 -6.45 8.95 10.10
C GLU A 47 -6.53 7.65 10.89
N ASN A 48 -6.72 7.75 12.21
CA ASN A 48 -6.90 6.58 13.08
C ASN A 48 -8.20 5.84 12.76
N SER A 49 -9.31 6.56 12.56
CA SER A 49 -10.57 5.93 12.15
C SER A 49 -10.44 5.17 10.84
N THR A 50 -9.78 5.77 9.83
CA THR A 50 -9.49 5.10 8.56
C THR A 50 -8.64 3.85 8.76
N MET A 51 -7.54 3.96 9.54
CA MET A 51 -6.67 2.81 9.81
C MET A 51 -7.39 1.69 10.55
N VAL A 52 -8.29 1.98 11.50
CA VAL A 52 -9.09 0.96 12.19
C VAL A 52 -9.97 0.19 11.20
N VAL A 53 -10.67 0.91 10.32
CA VAL A 53 -11.52 0.29 9.29
C VAL A 53 -10.68 -0.55 8.32
N CYS A 54 -9.58 0.02 7.82
CA CYS A 54 -8.66 -0.69 6.93
C CYS A 54 -8.07 -1.93 7.61
N ASN A 55 -7.67 -1.85 8.89
CA ASN A 55 -7.10 -2.98 9.62
C ASN A 55 -8.11 -4.13 9.77
N GLY A 56 -9.39 -3.82 10.06
CA GLY A 56 -10.45 -4.82 10.09
C GLY A 56 -10.67 -5.48 8.73
N TYR A 57 -10.68 -4.70 7.65
CA TYR A 57 -10.77 -5.20 6.28
C TYR A 57 -9.59 -6.13 5.93
N PHE A 58 -8.35 -5.73 6.23
CA PHE A 58 -7.17 -6.55 5.99
C PHE A 58 -7.15 -7.83 6.81
N LEU A 59 -7.64 -7.80 8.04
CA LEU A 59 -7.78 -8.99 8.87
C LEU A 59 -8.78 -9.99 8.26
N TYR A 60 -9.92 -9.48 7.77
CA TYR A 60 -10.89 -10.31 7.05
C TYR A 60 -10.27 -10.95 5.80
N ASP A 61 -9.57 -10.15 4.99
CA ASP A 61 -8.91 -10.66 3.77
C ASP A 61 -7.80 -11.67 4.10
N PHE A 62 -7.03 -11.45 5.16
CA PHE A 62 -6.03 -12.39 5.64
C PHE A 62 -6.66 -13.74 6.01
N ILE A 63 -7.71 -13.74 6.84
CA ILE A 63 -8.41 -14.97 7.25
C ILE A 63 -8.98 -15.69 6.02
N ARG A 64 -9.65 -14.96 5.13
CA ARG A 64 -10.19 -15.51 3.89
C ARG A 64 -9.10 -16.15 3.02
N SER A 65 -7.96 -15.48 2.88
CA SER A 65 -6.82 -16.00 2.12
C SER A 65 -6.24 -17.28 2.71
N MET A 66 -6.23 -17.41 4.05
CA MET A 66 -5.72 -18.60 4.73
C MET A 66 -6.68 -19.79 4.67
N LEU A 67 -7.99 -19.54 4.65
CA LEU A 67 -8.99 -20.61 4.69
C LEU A 67 -9.38 -21.11 3.29
N TYR A 68 -9.39 -20.25 2.28
CA TYR A 68 -10.03 -20.56 0.99
C TYR A 68 -9.11 -20.47 -0.23
N ASP A 69 -7.92 -19.87 -0.12
CA ASP A 69 -7.05 -19.72 -1.29
C ASP A 69 -6.19 -20.97 -1.50
N THR A 70 -6.62 -21.84 -2.42
CA THR A 70 -5.95 -23.12 -2.69
C THR A 70 -4.57 -22.92 -3.34
N ARG A 71 -4.36 -21.80 -4.04
CA ARG A 71 -3.06 -21.40 -4.58
C ARG A 71 -2.49 -20.33 -3.68
N HIS A 72 -1.94 -20.74 -2.54
CA HIS A 72 -1.32 -19.86 -1.56
C HIS A 72 -0.26 -18.97 -2.21
N ASN A 73 -0.63 -17.77 -2.67
CA ASN A 73 0.34 -16.77 -3.07
C ASN A 73 0.94 -16.25 -1.77
N ARG A 74 2.05 -16.86 -1.34
CA ARG A 74 2.77 -16.54 -0.10
C ARG A 74 3.06 -15.03 0.00
N ALA A 75 3.27 -14.36 -1.13
CA ALA A 75 3.47 -12.91 -1.17
C ALA A 75 2.20 -12.12 -0.78
N MET A 76 1.01 -12.61 -1.10
CA MET A 76 -0.27 -11.98 -0.71
C MET A 76 -0.56 -12.13 0.78
N VAL A 77 -0.29 -13.32 1.33
CA VAL A 77 -0.42 -13.57 2.77
C VAL A 77 0.57 -12.70 3.55
N LEU A 78 1.82 -12.63 3.08
CA LEU A 78 2.83 -11.75 3.66
C LEU A 78 2.42 -10.27 3.55
N HIS A 79 1.88 -9.84 2.41
CA HIS A 79 1.37 -8.48 2.23
C HIS A 79 0.36 -8.12 3.31
N HIS A 80 -0.68 -8.94 3.49
CA HIS A 80 -1.72 -8.68 4.48
C HIS A 80 -1.18 -8.70 5.91
N LEU A 81 -0.31 -9.65 6.23
CA LEU A 81 0.32 -9.72 7.55
C LEU A 81 1.12 -8.45 7.85
N VAL A 82 1.91 -7.97 6.89
CA VAL A 82 2.68 -6.73 7.01
C VAL A 82 1.73 -5.54 7.19
N CYS A 83 0.69 -5.41 6.36
CA CYS A 83 -0.32 -4.36 6.52
C CYS A 83 -0.91 -4.35 7.94
N ILE A 84 -1.38 -5.50 8.45
CA ILE A 84 -1.99 -5.63 9.78
C ILE A 84 -1.01 -5.27 10.89
N LEU A 85 0.24 -5.74 10.82
CA LEU A 85 1.24 -5.50 11.86
C LEU A 85 1.59 -4.01 11.95
N PHE A 86 1.86 -3.35 10.82
CA PHE A 86 2.29 -1.96 10.82
C PHE A 86 1.14 -0.97 11.08
N THR A 87 -0.07 -1.25 10.62
CA THR A 87 -1.25 -0.44 10.96
C THR A 87 -1.61 -0.57 12.43
N SER A 88 -1.57 -1.79 13.00
CA SER A 88 -1.83 -2.01 14.43
C SER A 88 -0.77 -1.32 15.29
N ALA A 89 0.51 -1.39 14.90
CA ALA A 89 1.58 -0.69 15.60
C ALA A 89 1.43 0.83 15.55
N SER A 90 0.96 1.39 14.43
CA SER A 90 0.65 2.83 14.32
C SER A 90 -0.53 3.25 15.16
N LEU A 91 -1.60 2.44 15.21
CA LEU A 91 -2.75 2.69 16.07
C LEU A 91 -2.38 2.68 17.56
N VAL A 92 -1.52 1.75 17.99
CA VAL A 92 -1.05 1.67 19.39
C VAL A 92 -0.11 2.82 19.75
N SER A 93 0.81 3.18 18.85
CA SER A 93 1.78 4.26 19.09
C SER A 93 1.18 5.66 18.87
N GLY A 94 0.12 5.78 18.08
CA GLY A 94 -0.47 7.07 17.69
C GLY A 94 0.43 7.89 16.77
N LEU A 95 1.37 7.25 16.06
CA LEU A 95 2.37 7.89 15.19
C LEU A 95 2.27 7.38 13.75
N SER A 96 2.77 8.16 12.79
CA SER A 96 2.91 7.76 11.38
C SER A 96 1.59 7.43 10.64
N GLY A 97 0.46 7.96 11.11
CA GLY A 97 -0.86 7.70 10.51
C GLY A 97 -0.98 8.16 9.07
N THR A 98 -0.44 9.33 8.72
CA THR A 98 -0.47 9.87 7.35
C THR A 98 0.23 8.94 6.35
N GLU A 99 1.42 8.46 6.71
CA GLU A 99 2.27 7.65 5.82
C GLU A 99 1.70 6.26 5.60
N ILE A 100 1.17 5.68 6.67
CA ILE A 100 0.55 4.36 6.62
C ILE A 100 -0.74 4.44 5.82
N ASN A 101 -1.60 5.42 6.08
CA ASN A 101 -2.81 5.61 5.28
C ASN A 101 -2.51 5.85 3.79
N PHE A 102 -1.49 6.65 3.48
CA PHE A 102 -1.09 6.86 2.09
C PHE A 102 -0.57 5.57 1.44
N SER A 103 0.26 4.80 2.17
CA SER A 103 0.77 3.51 1.68
C SER A 103 -0.35 2.49 1.47
N LEU A 104 -1.33 2.44 2.37
CA LEU A 104 -2.53 1.62 2.24
C LEU A 104 -3.41 2.07 1.07
N PHE A 105 -3.58 3.38 0.87
CA PHE A 105 -4.36 3.92 -0.24
C PHE A 105 -3.75 3.53 -1.58
N LEU A 106 -2.43 3.74 -1.75
CA LEU A 106 -1.72 3.27 -2.94
C LEU A 106 -1.87 1.76 -3.09
N ALA A 107 -1.93 1.02 -1.98
CA ALA A 107 -2.11 -0.40 -2.02
C ALA A 107 -3.48 -0.80 -2.58
N GLU A 108 -4.54 -0.22 -2.06
CA GLU A 108 -5.90 -0.60 -2.41
C GLU A 108 -6.35 -0.05 -3.78
N LEU A 109 -5.70 0.99 -4.32
CA LEU A 109 -6.14 1.63 -5.55
C LEU A 109 -6.18 0.69 -6.78
N THR A 110 -5.35 -0.36 -6.78
CA THR A 110 -5.31 -1.37 -7.85
C THR A 110 -6.29 -2.53 -7.66
N ASN A 111 -6.85 -2.69 -6.45
CA ASN A 111 -7.68 -3.83 -6.08
C ASN A 111 -9.09 -3.83 -6.72
N PRO A 112 -9.76 -2.68 -6.97
CA PRO A 112 -11.03 -2.66 -7.69
C PRO A 112 -10.98 -3.37 -9.04
N MET A 113 -9.89 -3.21 -9.79
CA MET A 113 -9.71 -3.88 -11.09
C MET A 113 -9.58 -5.40 -10.95
N LEU A 114 -9.00 -5.87 -9.84
CA LEU A 114 -8.93 -7.29 -9.51
C LEU A 114 -10.31 -7.85 -9.17
N GLN A 115 -11.11 -7.10 -8.40
CA GLN A 115 -12.49 -7.47 -8.08
C GLN A 115 -13.39 -7.48 -9.32
N ILE A 116 -13.23 -6.50 -10.22
CA ILE A 116 -13.96 -6.45 -11.50
C ILE A 116 -13.62 -7.68 -12.35
N ARG A 117 -12.35 -8.08 -12.42
CA ARG A 117 -11.93 -9.31 -13.12
C ARG A 117 -12.58 -10.56 -12.54
N TRP A 118 -12.61 -10.67 -11.21
CA TRP A 118 -13.26 -11.80 -10.53
C TRP A 118 -14.77 -11.80 -10.79
N LEU A 119 -15.42 -10.65 -10.73
CA LEU A 119 -16.85 -10.50 -11.00
C LEU A 119 -17.19 -10.90 -12.44
N MET A 120 -16.42 -10.42 -13.43
CA MET A 120 -16.60 -10.81 -14.83
C MET A 120 -16.45 -12.31 -15.04
N ARG A 121 -15.45 -12.94 -14.40
CA ARG A 121 -15.25 -14.39 -14.47
C ARG A 121 -16.43 -15.16 -13.88
N ASN A 122 -16.97 -14.71 -12.75
CA ASN A 122 -18.13 -15.34 -12.12
C ASN A 122 -19.42 -15.14 -12.92
N ALA A 123 -19.52 -14.04 -13.67
CA ALA A 123 -20.60 -13.80 -14.62
C ALA A 123 -20.45 -14.59 -15.93
N GLY A 124 -19.40 -15.42 -16.08
CA GLY A 124 -19.12 -16.19 -17.30
C GLY A 124 -18.47 -15.36 -18.42
N ILE A 125 -18.10 -14.11 -18.15
CA ILE A 125 -17.44 -13.21 -19.11
C ILE A 125 -15.94 -13.38 -18.96
N THR A 126 -15.41 -14.43 -19.58
CA THR A 126 -13.96 -14.74 -19.59
C THR A 126 -13.26 -14.32 -20.88
N GLU A 127 -14.02 -13.91 -21.89
CA GLU A 127 -13.55 -13.50 -23.20
C GLU A 127 -14.26 -12.22 -23.65
N GLY A 128 -13.57 -11.37 -24.39
CA GLY A 128 -14.13 -10.12 -24.93
C GLY A 128 -13.30 -8.88 -24.60
N ILE A 129 -13.64 -7.78 -25.30
CA ILE A 129 -12.89 -6.51 -25.26
C ILE A 129 -12.84 -5.93 -23.85
N LEU A 130 -13.94 -6.02 -23.08
CA LEU A 130 -14.02 -5.50 -21.71
C LEU A 130 -13.08 -6.26 -20.74
N TYR A 131 -13.02 -7.59 -20.87
CA TYR A 131 -12.16 -8.43 -20.02
C TYR A 131 -10.68 -8.21 -20.32
N GLU A 132 -10.31 -8.02 -21.59
CA GLU A 132 -8.95 -7.68 -22.02
C GLU A 132 -8.57 -6.24 -21.64
N LEU A 133 -9.48 -5.28 -21.81
CA LEU A 133 -9.26 -3.89 -21.41
C LEU A 133 -8.97 -3.79 -19.90
N ASN A 134 -9.76 -4.47 -19.06
CA ASN A 134 -9.53 -4.47 -17.61
C ASN A 134 -8.15 -5.05 -17.24
N GLN A 135 -7.64 -6.05 -17.97
CA GLN A 135 -6.30 -6.59 -17.75
C GLN A 135 -5.21 -5.56 -18.08
N VAL A 136 -5.35 -4.84 -19.20
CA VAL A 136 -4.40 -3.80 -19.60
C VAL A 136 -4.45 -2.63 -18.62
N VAL A 137 -5.65 -2.17 -18.24
CA VAL A 137 -5.83 -1.11 -17.25
C VAL A 137 -5.22 -1.50 -15.91
N PHE A 138 -5.44 -2.73 -15.45
CA PHE A 138 -4.82 -3.24 -14.23
C PHE A 138 -3.28 -3.20 -14.31
N LEU A 139 -2.69 -3.70 -15.40
CA LEU A 139 -1.24 -3.70 -15.59
C LEU A 139 -0.66 -2.27 -15.56
N VAL A 140 -1.26 -1.35 -16.32
CA VAL A 140 -0.81 0.05 -16.42
C VAL A 140 -0.97 0.76 -15.08
N ALA A 141 -2.12 0.60 -14.43
CA ALA A 141 -2.37 1.17 -13.12
C ALA A 141 -1.39 0.63 -12.06
N PHE A 142 -1.14 -0.68 -12.07
CA PHE A 142 -0.18 -1.30 -11.16
C PHE A 142 1.23 -0.75 -11.37
N PHE A 143 1.67 -0.58 -12.62
CA PHE A 143 2.97 0.04 -12.92
C PHE A 143 3.05 1.50 -12.46
N ILE A 144 2.11 2.34 -12.87
CA ILE A 144 2.15 3.78 -12.55
C ILE A 144 2.03 4.02 -11.04
N ILE A 145 1.05 3.39 -10.39
CA ILE A 145 0.74 3.65 -8.98
C ILE A 145 1.75 2.96 -8.06
N ARG A 146 1.93 1.64 -8.22
CA ARG A 146 2.73 0.85 -7.26
C ARG A 146 4.22 0.96 -7.49
N VAL A 147 4.65 1.04 -8.76
CA VAL A 147 6.08 1.18 -9.09
C VAL A 147 6.45 2.65 -9.24
N GLY A 148 5.75 3.43 -10.05
CA GLY A 148 6.06 4.85 -10.26
C GLY A 148 5.90 5.69 -8.98
N ILE A 149 4.65 5.92 -8.57
CA ILE A 149 4.32 6.72 -7.38
C ILE A 149 4.88 6.07 -6.12
N GLY A 150 4.82 4.74 -6.02
CA GLY A 150 5.41 3.99 -4.91
C GLY A 150 6.92 4.19 -4.74
N THR A 151 7.71 4.20 -5.84
CA THR A 151 9.16 4.49 -5.78
C THR A 151 9.40 5.91 -5.29
N TYR A 152 8.69 6.88 -5.86
CA TYR A 152 8.81 8.28 -5.46
C TYR A 152 8.51 8.46 -3.96
N TRP A 153 7.44 7.82 -3.49
CA TRP A 153 7.02 7.82 -2.10
C TRP A 153 8.07 7.23 -1.17
N ILE A 154 8.50 5.98 -1.41
CA ILE A 154 9.44 5.30 -0.51
C ILE A 154 10.80 6.01 -0.48
N TYR A 155 11.23 6.59 -1.61
CA TYR A 155 12.47 7.37 -1.68
C TYR A 155 12.42 8.58 -0.73
N HIS A 156 11.38 9.41 -0.81
CA HIS A 156 11.25 10.59 0.05
C HIS A 156 10.98 10.22 1.52
N TYR A 157 10.19 9.17 1.75
CA TYR A 157 9.88 8.68 3.09
C TYR A 157 11.13 8.19 3.85
N LEU A 158 12.03 7.47 3.16
CA LEU A 158 13.26 6.97 3.76
C LEU A 158 14.26 8.08 4.09
N LEU A 159 14.32 9.13 3.25
CA LEU A 159 15.19 10.28 3.48
C LEU A 159 14.70 11.18 4.63
N HIS A 160 13.42 11.14 4.99
CA HIS A 160 12.89 11.96 6.07
C HIS A 160 13.47 11.51 7.43
N PRO A 161 14.02 12.41 8.28
CA PRO A 161 14.70 12.00 9.52
C PRO A 161 13.76 11.65 10.68
N VAL A 162 12.49 12.06 10.60
CA VAL A 162 11.52 11.98 11.71
C VAL A 162 10.90 10.59 11.93
N PRO A 163 10.52 9.80 10.90
CA PRO A 163 9.80 8.54 11.12
C PRO A 163 10.68 7.51 11.80
N HIS A 164 10.11 6.80 12.78
CA HIS A 164 10.81 5.75 13.50
C HIS A 164 11.26 4.64 12.52
N LEU A 165 12.47 4.10 12.74
CA LEU A 165 13.07 3.09 11.87
C LEU A 165 12.13 1.89 11.64
N PHE A 166 11.36 1.51 12.67
CA PHE A 166 10.34 0.47 12.57
C PHE A 166 9.34 0.72 11.42
N PHE A 167 8.77 1.92 11.32
CA PHE A 167 7.79 2.23 10.27
C PHE A 167 8.45 2.36 8.88
N LYS A 168 9.71 2.81 8.83
CA LYS A 168 10.52 2.79 7.59
C LYS A 168 10.70 1.37 7.06
N LEU A 169 10.99 0.40 7.93
CA LEU A 169 11.09 -1.01 7.56
C LEU A 169 9.76 -1.54 7.00
N GLY A 170 8.63 -1.14 7.59
CA GLY A 170 7.30 -1.48 7.08
C GLY A 170 7.06 -0.96 5.65
N GLY A 171 7.43 0.29 5.38
CA GLY A 171 7.36 0.88 4.05
C GLY A 171 8.22 0.13 3.02
N ILE A 172 9.47 -0.22 3.39
CA ILE A 172 10.37 -1.00 2.53
C ILE A 172 9.76 -2.38 2.22
N LEU A 173 9.21 -3.05 3.23
CA LEU A 173 8.66 -4.39 3.09
C LEU A 173 7.41 -4.39 2.19
N LEU A 174 6.51 -3.43 2.37
CA LEU A 174 5.33 -3.26 1.49
C LEU A 174 5.72 -2.94 0.05
N TYR A 175 6.75 -2.12 -0.14
CA TYR A 175 7.26 -1.80 -1.47
C TYR A 175 7.91 -3.03 -2.13
N ALA A 176 8.73 -3.79 -1.40
CA ALA A 176 9.34 -5.03 -1.90
C ALA A 176 8.29 -6.04 -2.36
N VAL A 177 7.20 -6.22 -1.60
CA VAL A 177 6.09 -7.09 -2.01
C VAL A 177 5.42 -6.58 -3.29
N SER A 178 5.30 -5.26 -3.47
CA SER A 178 4.75 -4.67 -4.70
C SER A 178 5.62 -4.98 -5.93
N ILE A 179 6.95 -5.01 -5.77
CA ILE A 179 7.88 -5.41 -6.84
C ILE A 179 7.76 -6.90 -7.17
N ILE A 180 7.58 -7.76 -6.16
CA ILE A 180 7.33 -9.20 -6.38
C ILE A 180 6.06 -9.40 -7.20
N PHE A 181 4.97 -8.71 -6.86
CA PHE A 181 3.73 -8.75 -7.62
C PHE A 181 3.91 -8.25 -9.05
N MET A 182 4.66 -7.18 -9.28
CA MET A 182 4.98 -6.73 -10.63
C MET A 182 5.67 -7.85 -11.43
N GLY A 183 6.68 -8.51 -10.85
CA GLY A 183 7.35 -9.63 -11.49
C GLY A 183 6.38 -10.76 -11.87
N GLN A 184 5.49 -11.15 -10.95
CA GLN A 184 4.47 -12.17 -11.22
C GLN A 184 3.53 -11.76 -12.37
N ILE A 185 3.06 -10.52 -12.39
CA ILE A 185 2.19 -9.99 -13.44
C ILE A 185 2.91 -9.99 -14.79
N MET A 186 4.17 -9.55 -14.83
CA MET A 186 4.98 -9.50 -16.05
C MET A 186 5.23 -10.90 -16.62
N ILE A 187 5.46 -11.91 -15.77
CA ILE A 187 5.60 -13.30 -16.21
C ILE A 187 4.31 -13.78 -16.87
N VAL A 188 3.15 -13.50 -16.27
CA VAL A 188 1.84 -13.87 -16.84
C VAL A 188 1.60 -13.16 -18.17
N ALA A 189 1.92 -11.86 -18.26
CA ALA A 189 1.79 -11.08 -19.49
C ALA A 189 2.72 -11.61 -20.60
N TYR A 190 3.97 -11.93 -20.28
CA TYR A 190 4.93 -12.49 -21.23
C TYR A 190 4.51 -13.87 -21.74
N ASN A 191 4.06 -14.75 -20.85
CA ASN A 191 3.58 -16.08 -21.22
C ASN A 191 2.36 -16.03 -22.15
N LYS A 192 1.49 -15.03 -21.98
CA LYS A 192 0.35 -14.78 -22.88
C LYS A 192 0.80 -14.35 -24.28
N LEU A 193 1.91 -13.61 -24.39
CA LEU A 193 2.45 -13.13 -25.67
C LEU A 193 3.37 -14.15 -26.37
N SER A 194 3.90 -15.12 -25.64
CA SER A 194 4.77 -16.19 -26.16
C SER A 194 4.10 -17.01 -27.28
N PRO A 195 4.86 -17.50 -28.28
CA PRO A 195 4.32 -18.31 -29.38
C PRO A 195 3.48 -19.51 -28.94
N SER A 196 3.80 -20.14 -27.80
CA SER A 196 2.98 -21.23 -27.24
C SER A 196 1.60 -20.75 -26.77
N GLY A 197 1.50 -19.59 -26.09
CA GLY A 197 0.22 -19.02 -25.67
C GLY A 197 -0.64 -18.58 -26.86
N ARG A 198 0.00 -18.10 -27.94
CA ARG A 198 -0.70 -17.77 -29.20
C ARG A 198 -1.28 -19.02 -29.87
N LYS A 199 -0.55 -20.15 -29.87
CA LYS A 199 -1.02 -21.42 -30.45
C LYS A 199 -2.26 -21.94 -29.72
N GLU A 200 -2.25 -21.95 -28.39
CA GLU A 200 -3.39 -22.37 -27.56
C GLU A 200 -4.63 -21.48 -27.78
N SER A 201 -4.45 -20.16 -27.87
CA SER A 201 -5.56 -19.24 -28.20
C SER A 201 -6.10 -19.45 -29.63
N SER A 202 -5.22 -19.75 -30.59
CA SER A 202 -5.61 -20.01 -31.99
C SER A 202 -6.22 -21.39 -32.24
N GLU A 203 -6.01 -22.36 -31.34
CA GLU A 203 -6.59 -23.70 -31.42
C GLU A 203 -7.98 -23.77 -30.79
N ASN A 204 -8.26 -22.94 -29.79
CA ASN A 204 -9.60 -22.80 -29.20
C ASN A 204 -10.57 -21.98 -30.07
N LEU A 205 -10.07 -21.07 -30.92
CA LEU A 205 -10.90 -20.28 -31.84
C LEU A 205 -11.62 -21.11 -32.95
N PRO A 206 -10.99 -22.09 -33.62
CA PRO A 206 -11.64 -22.92 -34.65
C PRO A 206 -12.51 -24.06 -34.08
N ALA A 207 -12.46 -24.33 -32.77
CA ALA A 207 -13.29 -25.36 -32.14
C ALA A 207 -14.73 -24.88 -31.86
N LEU A 208 -14.94 -23.57 -31.70
CA LEU A 208 -16.25 -22.95 -31.44
C LEU A 208 -17.10 -22.71 -32.70
N ASP A 209 -16.50 -22.77 -33.89
CA ASP A 209 -17.20 -22.64 -35.17
C ASP A 209 -17.77 -23.99 -35.67
N LYS A 210 -17.22 -25.12 -35.21
CA LYS A 210 -17.60 -26.46 -35.70
C LYS A 210 -18.72 -27.15 -34.92
N THR A 211 -19.24 -26.54 -33.87
CA THR A 211 -20.33 -27.10 -33.04
C THR A 211 -21.68 -26.42 -33.29
N LYS A 212 -21.78 -25.62 -34.37
CA LYS A 212 -23.01 -24.94 -34.76
C LYS A 212 -23.38 -25.17 -36.23
N ILE A 213 -23.49 -26.44 -36.63
CA ILE A 213 -24.32 -26.91 -37.76
C ILE A 213 -25.00 -28.20 -37.32
#